data_AF-A0A3N4ISK5-F1
#
_entry.id   AF-A0A3N4ISK5-F1
#
_cell.length_a   1.000
_cell.length_b   1.000
_cell.length_c   1.000
_cell.angle_alpha   90.00
_cell.angle_beta   90.00
_cell.angle_gamma   90.00
#
_symmetry.space_group_name_H-M   'P 1'
#
loop_
_entity.id
_entity.type
_entity.pdbx_description
1 polymer ?
#
loop_
_entity_poly.entity_id
_entity_poly.type
_entity_poly.pdbx_seq_one_letter_code
_entity_poly.pdbx_strand_id
1 'polypeptide(L)' 'ALVRFEESRVCFLQYLLLLMHMTGGGPARGTEMSTLQFSNSHLRHRNIFFLAGEMLFVTSYHKG' A
#
# COMPACT_ATOMS: atom_id res chain seq x y z
N ALA A 1 -0.04 -3.74 -24.62
CA ALA A 1 -0.78 -2.86 -23.70
C ALA A 1 -0.75 -3.40 -22.27
N LEU A 2 -1.24 -4.62 -22.03
CA LEU A 2 -1.25 -5.25 -20.69
C LEU A 2 0.14 -5.37 -20.05
N VAL A 3 1.16 -5.82 -20.80
CA VAL A 3 2.54 -5.95 -20.27
C VAL A 3 3.08 -4.61 -19.74
N ARG A 4 2.93 -3.54 -20.53
CA ARG A 4 3.35 -2.18 -20.11
C ARG A 4 2.57 -1.68 -18.90
N PHE A 5 1.29 -2.01 -18.80
CA PHE A 5 0.46 -1.68 -17.63
C PHE A 5 0.95 -2.41 -16.38
N GLU A 6 1.23 -3.70 -16.48
CA GLU A 6 1.76 -4.52 -15.39
C GLU A 6 3.14 -4.00 -14.92
N GLU A 7 4.04 -3.66 -15.85
CA GLU A 7 5.34 -3.06 -15.55
C GLU A 7 5.19 -1.70 -14.84
N SER A 8 4.31 -0.84 -15.34
CA SER A 8 4.03 0.46 -14.73
C SER A 8 3.41 0.31 -13.34
N ARG A 9 2.53 -0.69 -13.15
CA ARG A 9 1.93 -0.99 -11.85
C ARG A 9 2.99 -1.43 -10.84
N VAL A 10 3.90 -2.33 -11.23
CA VAL A 10 4.99 -2.78 -10.35
C VAL A 10 5.89 -1.61 -9.96
N CYS A 11 6.30 -0.79 -10.93
CA CYS A 11 7.13 0.39 -10.70
C CYS A 11 6.44 1.39 -9.75
N PHE A 12 5.16 1.69 -9.98
CA PHE A 12 4.37 2.54 -9.10
C PHE A 12 4.29 2.00 -7.67
N LEU A 13 3.99 0.70 -7.50
CA LEU A 13 3.90 0.08 -6.17
C LEU A 13 5.25 0.11 -5.43
N GLN A 14 6.37 -0.06 -6.13
CA GLN A 14 7.72 0.05 -5.55
C GLN A 14 8.02 1.46 -5.05
N TYR A 15 7.72 2.50 -5.84
CA TYR A 15 7.91 3.88 -5.40
C TYR A 15 6.96 4.24 -4.26
N LEU A 16 5.71 3.79 -4.31
CA LEU A 16 4.76 4.02 -3.23
C LEU A 16 5.24 3.40 -1.92
N LEU A 17 5.81 2.18 -1.99
CA LEU A 17 6.41 1.49 -0.86
C LEU A 17 7.58 2.28 -0.26
N LEU A 18 8.47 2.79 -1.10
CA LEU A 18 9.58 3.64 -0.68
C LEU A 18 9.09 4.92 0.01
N LEU A 19 8.12 5.61 -0.59
CA LEU A 19 7.56 6.85 -0.05
C LEU A 19 6.87 6.62 1.29
N MET A 20 6.04 5.58 1.41
CA MET A 20 5.43 5.18 2.68
C MET A 20 6.47 4.98 3.79
N HIS A 21 7.59 4.32 3.49
CA HIS A 21 8.67 4.11 4.45
C HIS A 21 9.35 5.44 4.85
N MET A 22 9.60 6.31 3.88
CA MET A 22 10.26 7.60 4.10
C MET A 22 9.39 8.60 4.85
N THR A 23 8.07 8.62 4.60
CA THR A 23 7.15 9.64 5.12
C THR A 23 6.27 9.18 6.28
N GLY A 24 6.06 7.86 6.44
CA GLY A 24 5.08 7.29 7.38
C GLY A 24 5.50 7.26 8.85
N GLY A 25 6.77 7.51 9.17
CA GLY A 25 7.29 7.53 10.54
C GLY A 25 7.34 6.17 11.23
N GLY A 26 8.55 5.64 11.42
CA GLY A 26 8.82 4.33 12.03
C GLY A 26 9.14 3.24 10.99
N PRO A 27 9.88 2.17 11.37
CA PRO A 27 10.26 1.14 10.42
C PRO A 27 9.01 0.43 9.91
N ALA A 28 8.68 0.64 8.63
CA ALA A 28 7.64 -0.13 7.95
C ALA A 28 7.91 -1.62 8.16
N ARG A 29 7.13 -2.26 9.02
CA ARG A 29 7.25 -3.70 9.24
C ARG A 29 6.76 -4.35 7.95
N GLY A 30 7.64 -5.07 7.25
CA GLY A 30 7.31 -5.64 5.93
C GLY A 30 6.01 -6.47 5.90
N THR A 31 5.61 -7.04 7.05
CA THR A 31 4.35 -7.76 7.25
C THR A 31 3.11 -6.86 7.31
N GLU A 32 3.24 -5.61 7.76
CA GLU A 32 2.14 -4.63 7.74
C GLU A 32 1.85 -4.16 6.32
N MET A 33 2.89 -4.07 5.49
CA MET A 33 2.80 -3.61 4.10
C MET A 33 2.13 -4.63 3.17
N SER A 34 2.31 -5.93 3.43
CA SER A 34 1.64 -6.99 2.68
C SER A 34 0.12 -7.05 2.93
N THR A 35 -0.38 -6.33 3.94
CA THR A 35 -1.82 -6.21 4.21
C THR A 35 -2.51 -5.09 3.42
N LEU A 36 -1.76 -4.27 2.67
CA LEU A 36 -2.33 -3.18 1.88
C LEU A 36 -3.21 -3.70 0.74
N GLN A 37 -4.33 -3.03 0.54
CA GLN A 37 -5.38 -3.34 -0.42
C GLN A 37 -5.86 -2.02 -1.04
N PHE A 38 -5.58 -1.84 -2.32
CA PHE A 38 -6.04 -0.68 -3.09
C PHE A 38 -7.54 -0.72 -3.34
N SER A 39 -8.10 -1.91 -3.54
CA SER A 39 -9.52 -2.14 -3.79
C SER A 39 -10.09 -3.19 -2.86
N ASN A 40 -11.40 -3.17 -2.68
CA ASN A 40 -12.10 -4.23 -1.95
C ASN A 40 -11.97 -5.55 -2.72
N SER A 41 -11.91 -6.64 -1.97
CA SER A 41 -12.07 -8.02 -2.43
C SER A 41 -13.15 -8.70 -1.58
N HIS A 42 -13.59 -9.89 -1.97
CA HIS A 42 -14.53 -10.67 -1.16
C HIS A 42 -13.99 -11.01 0.24
N LEU A 43 -12.67 -11.07 0.41
CA LEU A 43 -12.02 -11.48 1.66
C LEU A 43 -11.47 -10.32 2.48
N ARG A 44 -11.23 -9.16 1.86
CA ARG A 44 -10.55 -8.01 2.49
C ARG A 44 -11.08 -6.69 1.94
N HIS A 45 -11.34 -5.73 2.82
CA HIS A 45 -11.63 -4.36 2.42
C HIS A 45 -10.36 -3.61 2.03
N ARG A 46 -10.52 -2.59 1.19
CA ARG A 46 -9.47 -1.62 0.88
C ARG A 46 -9.06 -0.89 2.15
N ASN A 47 -7.77 -0.57 2.24
CA ASN A 47 -7.19 0.18 3.35
C ASN A 47 -6.24 1.28 2.89
N ILE A 48 -6.35 1.67 1.60
CA ILE A 48 -5.71 2.84 1.01
C ILE A 48 -6.77 3.90 0.69
N PHE A 49 -6.57 5.11 1.20
CA PHE A 49 -7.48 6.23 1.07
C PHE A 49 -6.76 7.50 0.65
N PHE A 50 -7.49 8.42 0.05
CA PHE A 50 -7.05 9.80 -0.16
C PHE A 50 -7.86 10.69 0.76
N LEU A 51 -7.19 11.48 1.59
CA LEU A 51 -7.82 12.40 2.53
C LEU A 51 -7.07 13.72 2.52
N ALA A 52 -7.77 14.82 2.22
CA ALA A 52 -7.22 16.17 2.22
C ALA A 52 -5.94 16.37 1.37
N GLY A 53 -5.83 15.66 0.24
CA GLY A 53 -4.65 15.72 -0.64
C GLY A 53 -3.53 14.74 -0.26
N GLU A 54 -3.66 14.04 0.86
CA GLU A 54 -2.68 13.06 1.35
C GLU A 54 -3.16 11.62 1.10
N MET A 55 -2.20 10.70 0.97
CA MET A 55 -2.50 9.26 0.94
C MET A 55 -2.43 8.67 2.35
N LEU A 56 -3.51 8.04 2.77
CA LEU A 56 -3.64 7.37 4.06
C LEU A 56 -3.61 5.85 3.89
N PHE A 57 -2.78 5.20 4.70
CA PHE A 57 -2.63 3.75 4.73
C PHE A 57 -3.05 3.21 6.09
N VAL A 58 -4.03 2.30 6.12
CA VAL A 58 -4.47 1.64 7.35
C VAL A 58 -3.88 0.24 7.39
N THR A 59 -2.73 0.10 8.07
CA THR A 59 -2.09 -1.21 8.24
C THR A 59 -2.76 -2.00 9.37
N SER A 60 -2.85 -3.31 9.21
CA SER A 60 -3.31 -4.21 10.26
C SER A 60 -2.16 -5.11 10.68
N TYR A 61 -1.90 -5.18 11.97
CA TYR A 61 -0.90 -6.07 12.54
C TYR A 61 -1.56 -6.96 13.59
N HIS A 62 -1.40 -8.27 13.45
CA HIS A 62 -1.76 -9.20 14.50
C HIS A 62 -0.54 -9.36 15.43
N LYS A 63 -0.67 -8.88 16.67
CA LYS A 63 0.22 -9.30 17.77
C LYS A 63 -0.21 -10.71 18.17
N GLY A 64 0.64 -11.70 17.89
CA GLY A 64 0.58 -12.98 18.60
C GLY A 64 1.08 -12.82 20.02
#